data_AF-A0A6L5BX15-F1
#
_entry.id   AF-A0A6L5BX15-F1
#
_cell.length_a   1.000
_cell.length_b   1.000
_cell.length_c   1.000
_cell.angle_alpha   90.00
_cell.angle_beta   90.00
_cell.angle_gamma   90.00
#
_symmetry.space_group_name_H-M   'P 1'
#
loop_
_entity.id
_entity.type
_entity.pdbx_description
1 polymer ?
#
loop_
_entity_poly.entity_id
_entity_poly.type
_entity_poly.pdbx_seq_one_letter_code
_entity_poly.pdbx_strand_id
1 'polypeptide(L)'
;MIGIPETDTLKRGRISANISSGYEFSTADGRPARLAIIDDQGNVIEAGDDVAREAWNVCIAVMKNFKIGQGHIVVHSAPPGSTQCNADKLFPRKARR
;
A
#
# COMPACT_ATOMS: atom_id res chain seq x y z
N MET A 1 -0.59 2.78 -16.64
CA MET A 1 -0.35 1.33 -16.71
C MET A 1 -1.68 0.67 -17.06
N ILE A 2 -1.83 0.10 -18.25
CA ILE A 2 -3.05 -0.59 -18.69
C ILE A 2 -2.61 -2.03 -19.00
N GLY A 3 -2.83 -2.95 -18.05
CA GLY A 3 -2.41 -4.35 -18.11
C GLY A 3 -2.42 -5.00 -16.71
N ILE A 4 -2.64 -6.30 -16.62
CA ILE A 4 -2.48 -7.05 -15.36
C ILE A 4 -0.97 -7.08 -15.05
N PRO A 5 -0.53 -6.61 -13.88
CA PRO A 5 0.88 -6.68 -13.49
C PRO A 5 1.38 -8.13 -13.49
N GLU A 6 2.59 -8.36 -13.97
CA GLU A 6 3.27 -9.66 -13.86
C GLU A 6 3.61 -9.94 -12.39
N THR A 7 3.26 -11.13 -11.90
CA THR A 7 3.59 -11.63 -10.55
C THR A 7 4.69 -12.70 -10.61
N ASP A 8 5.08 -13.27 -9.46
CA ASP A 8 6.09 -14.34 -9.36
C ASP A 8 7.52 -13.96 -9.79
N THR A 9 7.85 -12.69 -9.68
CA THR A 9 9.18 -12.15 -10.04
C THR A 9 10.23 -12.23 -8.92
N LEU A 10 9.81 -12.56 -7.68
CA LEU A 10 10.71 -12.68 -6.54
C LEU A 10 11.43 -14.04 -6.52
N LYS A 11 12.77 -14.02 -6.45
CA LYS A 11 13.59 -15.24 -6.46
C LYS A 11 13.58 -16.03 -5.15
N ARG A 12 13.38 -15.36 -4.01
CA ARG A 12 13.61 -15.93 -2.66
C ARG A 12 12.41 -15.83 -1.72
N GLY A 13 11.37 -15.10 -2.13
CA GLY A 13 10.17 -14.91 -1.34
C GLY A 13 8.93 -15.06 -2.22
N ARG A 14 7.81 -15.29 -1.58
CA ARG A 14 6.48 -15.36 -2.20
C ARG A 14 5.55 -14.43 -1.44
N ILE A 15 4.71 -13.75 -2.20
CA ILE A 15 3.66 -12.88 -1.67
C ILE A 15 2.34 -13.42 -2.21
N SER A 16 1.41 -13.75 -1.32
CA SER A 16 0.04 -14.10 -1.66
C SER A 16 -0.91 -13.16 -0.96
N ALA A 17 -2.11 -13.01 -1.49
CA ALA A 17 -3.17 -12.29 -0.82
C ALA A 17 -4.55 -12.69 -1.32
N ASN A 18 -5.54 -12.57 -0.45
CA ASN A 18 -6.94 -12.55 -0.84
C ASN A 18 -7.68 -11.46 -0.04
N ILE A 19 -8.96 -11.25 -0.39
CA ILE A 19 -9.77 -10.18 0.21
C ILE A 19 -9.93 -10.32 1.74
N SER A 20 -9.85 -11.55 2.26
CA SER A 20 -10.02 -11.86 3.69
C SER A 20 -8.72 -11.93 4.48
N SER A 21 -7.61 -12.40 3.89
CA SER A 21 -6.34 -12.56 4.60
C SER A 21 -5.43 -11.33 4.52
N GLY A 22 -5.59 -10.49 3.48
CA GLY A 22 -4.60 -9.45 3.18
C GLY A 22 -3.30 -10.06 2.65
N TYR A 23 -2.18 -9.36 2.82
CA TYR A 23 -0.88 -9.87 2.38
C TYR A 23 -0.31 -10.95 3.31
N GLU A 24 0.14 -12.04 2.72
CA GLU A 24 0.87 -13.13 3.35
C GLU A 24 2.23 -13.28 2.69
N PHE A 25 3.25 -13.58 3.50
CA PHE A 25 4.64 -13.64 3.06
C PHE A 25 5.27 -14.96 3.48
N SER A 26 5.94 -15.62 2.53
CA SER A 26 6.76 -16.80 2.81
C SER A 26 8.08 -16.73 2.06
N THR A 27 9.09 -17.42 2.58
CA THR A 27 10.33 -17.67 1.85
C THR A 27 10.10 -18.72 0.76
N ALA A 28 11.02 -18.84 -0.20
CA ALA A 28 10.92 -19.83 -1.28
C ALA A 28 10.82 -21.28 -0.78
N ASP A 29 11.37 -21.57 0.41
CA ASP A 29 11.29 -22.84 1.11
C ASP A 29 10.11 -22.95 2.10
N GLY A 30 9.19 -21.98 2.08
CA GLY A 30 7.91 -22.05 2.79
C GLY A 30 7.94 -21.60 4.26
N ARG A 31 9.04 -21.04 4.75
CA ARG A 31 9.09 -20.48 6.11
C ARG A 31 8.33 -19.14 6.18
N PRO A 32 7.71 -18.80 7.32
CA PRO A 32 7.06 -17.50 7.50
C PRO A 32 8.04 -16.34 7.24
N ALA A 33 7.58 -15.35 6.49
CA ALA A 33 8.30 -14.11 6.25
C ALA A 33 7.44 -12.91 6.64
N ARG A 34 8.03 -11.71 6.63
CA ARG A 34 7.37 -10.46 7.00
C ARG A 34 7.78 -9.34 6.07
N LEU A 35 6.85 -8.43 5.82
CA LEU A 35 7.13 -7.20 5.08
C LEU A 35 7.95 -6.24 5.94
N ALA A 36 8.84 -5.47 5.31
CA ALA A 36 9.65 -4.46 5.98
C ALA A 36 9.79 -3.22 5.12
N ILE A 37 9.80 -2.05 5.75
CA ILE A 37 10.25 -0.79 5.16
C ILE A 37 11.73 -0.64 5.51
N ILE A 38 12.55 -0.51 4.48
CA ILE A 38 14.00 -0.36 4.60
C ILE A 38 14.36 1.02 4.05
N ASP A 39 15.11 1.80 4.83
CA ASP A 39 15.59 3.11 4.37
C ASP A 39 16.73 2.98 3.35
N ASP A 40 17.20 4.12 2.83
CA ASP A 40 18.29 4.19 1.87
C ASP A 40 19.65 3.76 2.44
N GLN A 41 19.80 3.71 3.77
CA GLN A 41 20.99 3.22 4.46
C GLN A 41 20.95 1.71 4.74
N GLY A 42 19.83 1.05 4.44
CA GLY A 42 19.65 -0.39 4.69
C GLY A 42 19.13 -0.71 6.09
N ASN A 43 18.72 0.29 6.88
CA ASN A 43 18.10 0.05 8.18
C ASN A 43 16.63 -0.35 8.00
N VAL A 44 16.19 -1.33 8.79
CA VAL A 44 14.78 -1.68 8.88
C VAL A 44 14.08 -0.64 9.77
N ILE A 45 13.23 0.20 9.17
CA ILE A 45 12.46 1.23 9.88
C ILE A 45 11.26 0.61 10.59
N GLU A 46 10.57 -0.31 9.92
CA GLU A 46 9.42 -1.02 10.45
C GLU A 46 9.28 -2.38 9.75
N ALA A 47 8.82 -3.41 10.46
CA ALA A 47 8.57 -4.72 9.89
C ALA A 47 7.47 -5.48 10.62
N GLY A 48 6.80 -6.38 9.92
CA GLY A 48 5.77 -7.25 10.48
C GLY A 48 4.37 -6.98 9.95
N ASP A 49 3.38 -7.44 10.71
CA ASP A 49 1.98 -7.49 10.30
C ASP A 49 1.37 -6.10 10.13
N ASP A 50 1.83 -5.11 10.89
CA ASP A 50 1.33 -3.74 10.79
C ASP A 50 1.74 -3.10 9.45
N VAL A 51 2.99 -3.31 9.03
CA VAL A 51 3.48 -2.89 7.70
C VAL A 51 2.71 -3.61 6.59
N ALA A 52 2.49 -4.92 6.73
CA ALA A 52 1.72 -5.70 5.77
C ALA A 52 0.28 -5.18 5.63
N ARG A 53 -0.38 -4.88 6.75
CA ARG A 53 -1.75 -4.35 6.78
C ARG A 53 -1.82 -2.97 6.14
N GLU A 54 -0.87 -2.08 6.43
CA GLU A 54 -0.84 -0.74 5.87
C GLU A 54 -0.62 -0.77 4.35
N ALA A 55 0.34 -1.57 3.88
CA ALA A 55 0.57 -1.76 2.44
C ALA A 55 -0.67 -2.30 1.72
N TRP A 56 -1.37 -3.27 2.32
CA TRP A 56 -2.62 -3.81 1.79
C TRP A 56 -3.72 -2.74 1.71
N ASN A 57 -3.90 -1.97 2.78
CA ASN A 57 -4.90 -0.90 2.84
C ASN A 57 -4.68 0.16 1.76
N VAL A 58 -3.43 0.59 1.55
CA VAL A 58 -3.07 1.54 0.48
C VAL A 58 -3.39 0.95 -0.89
N CYS A 59 -3.03 -0.31 -1.15
CA CYS A 59 -3.32 -1.00 -2.41
C CYS A 59 -4.83 -1.05 -2.71
N ILE A 60 -5.63 -1.43 -1.70
CA ILE A 60 -7.09 -1.47 -1.81
C ILE A 60 -7.69 -0.08 -2.00
N ALA A 61 -7.17 0.95 -1.31
CA ALA A 61 -7.62 2.33 -1.45
C ALA A 61 -7.37 2.84 -2.88
N VAL A 62 -6.19 2.60 -3.45
CA VAL A 62 -5.86 2.94 -4.84
C VAL A 62 -6.82 2.23 -5.81
N MET A 63 -7.03 0.92 -5.65
CA MET A 63 -7.97 0.19 -6.50
C MET A 63 -9.40 0.74 -6.41
N LYS A 64 -9.88 1.07 -5.20
CA LYS A 64 -11.21 1.66 -5.00
C LYS A 64 -11.30 3.04 -5.65
N ASN A 65 -10.30 3.91 -5.45
CA ASN A 65 -10.22 5.25 -6.04
C ASN A 65 -10.19 5.21 -7.57
N PHE A 66 -9.47 4.25 -8.13
CA PHE A 66 -9.47 3.98 -9.56
C PHE A 66 -10.87 3.61 -10.07
N LYS A 67 -11.57 2.71 -9.37
CA LYS A 67 -12.92 2.23 -9.74
C LYS A 67 -14.02 3.30 -9.64
N ILE A 68 -13.92 4.26 -8.71
CA ILE A 68 -14.88 5.38 -8.60
C ILE A 68 -14.60 6.52 -9.60
N GLY A 69 -13.64 6.35 -10.52
CA GLY A 69 -13.35 7.33 -11.58
C GLY A 69 -12.51 8.53 -11.13
N GLN A 70 -11.83 8.44 -9.98
CA GLN A 70 -10.92 9.47 -9.50
C GLN A 70 -9.45 9.19 -9.87
N GLY A 71 -9.21 8.70 -11.09
CA GLY A 71 -7.92 8.21 -11.61
C GLY A 71 -6.75 9.21 -11.67
N HIS A 72 -6.77 10.29 -10.87
CA HIS A 72 -5.73 11.30 -10.72
C HIS A 72 -5.16 11.40 -9.29
N ILE A 73 -5.57 10.56 -8.34
CA ILE A 73 -5.31 10.81 -6.90
C ILE A 73 -4.21 9.92 -6.31
N VAL A 74 -3.20 10.59 -5.73
CA VAL A 74 -2.14 10.00 -4.91
C VAL A 74 -2.68 9.76 -3.49
N VAL A 75 -2.57 8.52 -3.00
CA VAL A 75 -2.91 8.15 -1.62
C VAL A 75 -1.62 8.13 -0.81
N HIS A 76 -1.54 8.93 0.26
CA HIS A 76 -0.43 8.92 1.21
C HIS A 76 -0.89 8.31 2.53
N SER A 77 -0.10 7.40 3.08
CA SER A 77 -0.22 6.95 4.47
C SER A 77 0.79 7.71 5.35
N ALA A 78 0.49 7.85 6.64
CA ALA A 78 1.37 8.50 7.61
C ALA A 78 1.15 7.89 9.01
N PRO A 79 2.19 7.78 9.86
CA PRO A 79 2.05 7.22 11.22
C PRO A 79 1.04 8.02 12.06
N PRO A 80 0.30 7.37 12.99
CA PRO A 80 -0.64 8.07 13.86
C PRO A 80 0.05 9.21 14.62
N GLY A 81 -0.45 10.44 14.46
CA GLY A 81 0.13 11.64 15.10
C GLY A 81 1.11 12.45 14.23
N SER A 82 1.45 11.98 13.03
CA SER A 82 2.19 12.81 12.06
C SER A 82 1.25 13.84 11.42
N THR A 83 1.61 15.13 11.54
CA THR A 83 0.80 16.25 11.08
C THR A 83 0.89 16.36 9.56
N GLN A 84 -0.05 15.78 8.82
CA GLN A 84 -0.10 15.98 7.37
C GLN A 84 -0.79 17.31 7.07
N CYS A 85 -0.09 18.18 6.34
CA CYS A 85 -0.58 19.50 5.95
C CYS A 85 -1.77 19.38 5.00
N ASN A 86 -2.96 19.55 5.57
CA ASN A 86 -4.22 20.06 5.01
C ASN A 86 -4.42 19.96 3.48
N ALA A 87 -5.05 18.86 3.03
CA ALA A 87 -5.57 18.70 1.67
C ALA A 87 -6.82 19.57 1.38
N ASP A 88 -7.31 20.33 2.36
CA ASP A 88 -8.47 21.23 2.22
C ASP A 88 -8.21 22.47 1.33
N LYS A 89 -6.97 22.68 0.86
CA LYS A 89 -6.63 23.80 -0.05
C LYS A 89 -6.70 23.47 -1.55
N LEU A 90 -6.85 22.20 -1.97
CA LEU A 90 -6.67 21.86 -3.38
C LEU A 90 -7.94 21.83 -4.24
N PHE A 91 -9.15 21.78 -3.63
CA PHE A 91 -10.40 21.81 -4.40
C PHE A 91 -11.49 22.60 -3.67
N PRO A 92 -11.70 23.90 -3.98
CA PRO A 92 -12.84 24.61 -3.45
C PRO A 92 -14.11 23.96 -4.00
N ARG A 93 -14.95 23.44 -3.09
CA ARG A 93 -16.29 22.96 -3.42
C ARG A 93 -17.06 24.10 -4.07
N LYS A 94 -17.27 24.04 -5.40
CA LYS A 94 -18.20 24.96 -6.06
C LYS A 94 -19.59 24.68 -5.51
N ALA A 95 -20.15 25.68 -4.82
CA ALA A 95 -21.54 25.69 -4.40
C ALA A 95 -22.43 25.48 -5.63
N ARG A 96 -23.24 24.42 -5.62
CA ARG A 96 -24.32 24.23 -6.59
C ARG A 96 -25.40 25.26 -6.27
N ARG A 97 -25.69 26.16 -7.21
CA ARG A 97 -26.95 26.91 -7.27
C ARG A 97 -28.04 26.00 -7.82
#